data_AF-A0A535RA71-F1
#
_entry.id   AF-A0A535RA71-F1
#
_cell.length_a   1.000
_cell.length_b   1.000
_cell.length_c   1.000
_cell.angle_alpha   90.00
_cell.angle_beta   90.00
_cell.angle_gamma   90.00
#
_symmetry.space_group_name_H-M   'P 1'
#
loop_
_entity.id
_entity.type
_entity.pdbx_description
1 polymer ?
#
loop_
_entity_poly.entity_id
_entity_poly.type
_entity_poly.pdbx_seq_one_letter_code
_entity_poly.pdbx_strand_id
1 'polypeptide(L)'
;EAWQEAQRRYQPLVEESFAPVPVRSVPFFDREVVGLEMLRKLGAALFADEDPARFFYRGRPYRVRRENGGYVLTLDLPFTSKEQVKVLRNGDELVLQVGSWRRNLVLPRALVEAPAKGAKFEGNTLRVDFAAPARD
;
A
#
# COMPACT_ATOMS: atom_id res chain seq x y z
N GLU A 1 -3.06 -11.45 -31.69
CA GLU A 1 -2.46 -12.54 -30.89
C GLU A 1 -1.27 -12.06 -30.05
N ALA A 2 -0.21 -11.49 -30.65
CA ALA A 2 0.97 -11.03 -29.92
C ALA A 2 0.71 -10.05 -28.75
N TRP A 3 -0.26 -9.14 -28.87
CA TRP A 3 -0.62 -8.21 -27.78
C TRP A 3 -1.30 -8.90 -26.59
N GLN A 4 -2.17 -9.88 -26.85
CA GLN A 4 -2.84 -10.65 -25.81
C GLN A 4 -1.84 -11.56 -25.07
N GLU A 5 -0.88 -12.12 -25.79
CA GLU A 5 0.20 -12.92 -25.22
C GLU A 5 1.15 -12.08 -24.36
N ALA A 6 1.49 -10.86 -24.82
CA ALA A 6 2.26 -9.91 -24.03
C ALA A 6 1.54 -9.51 -22.73
N GLN A 7 0.23 -9.21 -22.79
CA GLN A 7 -0.58 -8.90 -21.60
C GLN A 7 -0.57 -10.06 -20.59
N ARG A 8 -0.79 -11.30 -21.07
CA ARG A 8 -0.73 -12.50 -20.21
C ARG A 8 0.63 -12.71 -19.57
N ARG A 9 1.72 -12.44 -20.31
CA ARG A 9 3.09 -12.57 -19.80
C ARG A 9 3.37 -11.62 -18.63
N TYR A 10 2.84 -10.40 -18.66
CA TYR A 10 3.05 -9.42 -17.60
C TYR A 10 2.02 -9.48 -16.47
N GLN A 11 0.95 -10.25 -16.64
CA GLN A 11 -0.11 -10.34 -15.62
C GLN A 11 0.39 -10.78 -14.24
N PRO A 12 1.29 -11.78 -14.09
CA PRO A 12 1.85 -12.14 -12.78
C PRO A 12 2.60 -10.98 -12.12
N LEU A 13 3.32 -10.15 -12.89
CA LEU A 13 4.01 -8.98 -12.37
C LEU A 13 3.02 -7.91 -11.85
N VAL A 14 1.88 -7.74 -12.53
CA VAL A 14 0.81 -6.85 -12.05
C VAL A 14 0.22 -7.39 -10.74
N GLU A 15 -0.10 -8.68 -10.68
CA GLU A 15 -0.62 -9.30 -9.46
C GLU A 15 0.35 -9.16 -8.29
N GLU A 16 1.64 -9.40 -8.51
CA GLU A 16 2.71 -9.23 -7.52
C GLU A 16 2.82 -7.75 -7.08
N SER A 17 2.84 -6.82 -8.01
CA SER A 17 3.02 -5.38 -7.73
C SER A 17 1.88 -4.76 -6.95
N PHE A 18 0.65 -5.26 -7.14
CA PHE A 18 -0.55 -4.74 -6.48
C PHE A 18 -0.95 -5.55 -5.25
N ALA A 19 -0.37 -6.73 -5.02
CA ALA A 19 -0.63 -7.51 -3.82
C ALA A 19 -0.39 -6.66 -2.56
N PRO A 20 -1.29 -6.72 -1.56
CA PRO A 20 -2.48 -7.57 -1.43
C PRO A 20 -3.81 -6.95 -1.94
N VAL A 21 -3.76 -5.85 -2.70
CA VAL A 21 -4.95 -5.26 -3.32
C VAL A 21 -5.44 -6.16 -4.46
N PRO A 22 -6.73 -6.57 -4.50
CA PRO A 22 -7.24 -7.41 -5.56
C PRO A 22 -7.11 -6.76 -6.94
N VAL A 23 -6.51 -7.49 -7.88
CA VAL A 23 -6.49 -7.15 -9.30
C VAL A 23 -7.63 -7.88 -9.98
N ARG A 24 -8.37 -7.18 -10.86
CA ARG A 24 -9.43 -7.77 -11.68
C ARG A 24 -9.13 -7.58 -13.15
N SER A 25 -9.45 -8.59 -13.94
CA SER A 25 -9.38 -8.56 -15.40
C SER A 25 -10.77 -8.46 -16.00
N VAL A 26 -10.83 -7.87 -17.19
CA VAL A 26 -12.05 -7.78 -18.01
C VAL A 26 -11.72 -8.26 -19.41
N PRO A 27 -12.72 -8.74 -20.18
CA PRO A 27 -12.50 -9.04 -21.59
C PRO A 27 -12.08 -7.79 -22.35
N PHE A 28 -11.38 -8.00 -23.47
CA PHE A 28 -11.16 -6.95 -24.44
C PHE A 28 -12.48 -6.68 -25.17
N PHE A 29 -13.01 -5.48 -25.06
CA PHE A 29 -14.24 -5.07 -25.75
C PHE A 29 -13.95 -4.73 -27.22
N ASP A 30 -14.91 -5.02 -28.10
CA ASP A 30 -14.84 -4.78 -29.54
C ASP A 30 -15.02 -3.31 -29.94
N ARG A 31 -15.39 -2.46 -28.98
CA ARG A 31 -15.57 -1.02 -29.13
C ARG A 31 -15.19 -0.29 -27.86
N GLU A 32 -15.02 1.03 -27.98
CA GLU A 32 -14.65 1.88 -26.86
C GLU A 32 -15.67 1.81 -25.71
N VAL A 33 -15.18 1.88 -24.48
CA VAL A 33 -16.02 1.86 -23.28
C VAL A 33 -16.54 3.27 -22.99
N VAL A 34 -17.46 3.75 -23.83
CA VAL A 34 -18.03 5.09 -23.75
C VAL A 34 -19.56 5.01 -23.62
N GLY A 35 -20.10 5.89 -22.77
CA GLY A 35 -21.54 5.98 -22.52
C GLY A 35 -22.07 4.92 -21.55
N LEU A 36 -23.29 5.15 -21.07
CA LEU A 36 -23.90 4.35 -20.00
C LEU A 36 -24.04 2.87 -20.34
N GLU A 37 -24.30 2.53 -21.61
CA GLU A 37 -24.44 1.14 -22.04
C GLU A 37 -23.13 0.37 -21.85
N MET A 38 -22.01 0.93 -22.33
CA MET A 38 -20.72 0.27 -22.22
C MET A 38 -20.18 0.27 -20.79
N LEU A 39 -20.43 1.33 -20.02
CA LEU A 39 -20.08 1.36 -18.60
C LEU A 39 -20.83 0.29 -17.80
N ARG A 40 -22.08 -0.02 -18.14
CA ARG A 40 -22.83 -1.14 -17.52
C ARG A 40 -22.21 -2.50 -17.86
N LYS A 41 -21.81 -2.71 -19.13
CA LYS A 41 -21.14 -3.95 -19.56
C LYS A 41 -19.78 -4.13 -18.85
N LEU A 42 -19.01 -3.06 -18.72
CA LEU A 42 -17.77 -3.06 -17.96
C LEU A 42 -18.03 -3.38 -16.48
N GLY A 43 -19.03 -2.75 -15.86
CA GLY A 43 -19.43 -3.02 -14.49
C GLY A 43 -19.79 -4.49 -14.26
N ALA A 44 -20.61 -5.08 -15.12
CA ALA A 44 -20.96 -6.49 -15.05
C ALA A 44 -19.73 -7.41 -15.18
N ALA A 45 -18.79 -7.08 -16.07
CA ALA A 45 -17.55 -7.84 -16.20
C ALA A 45 -16.62 -7.71 -14.98
N LEU A 46 -16.57 -6.54 -14.34
CA LEU A 46 -15.71 -6.26 -13.19
C LEU A 46 -16.24 -6.81 -11.88
N PHE A 47 -17.55 -6.81 -11.69
CA PHE A 47 -18.18 -7.05 -10.39
C PHE A 47 -19.10 -8.27 -10.39
N ALA A 48 -19.64 -8.68 -11.53
CA ALA A 48 -20.68 -9.70 -11.61
C ALA A 48 -21.78 -9.43 -10.56
N ASP A 49 -21.99 -10.35 -9.62
CA ASP A 49 -22.97 -10.23 -8.52
C ASP A 49 -22.38 -9.59 -7.25
N GLU A 50 -21.10 -9.20 -7.26
CA GLU A 50 -20.39 -8.59 -6.13
C GLU A 50 -20.72 -7.10 -6.00
N ASP A 51 -21.05 -6.63 -4.79
CA ASP A 51 -21.33 -5.21 -4.55
C ASP A 51 -20.09 -4.32 -4.82
N PRO A 52 -20.12 -3.40 -5.79
CA PRO A 52 -19.00 -2.50 -6.08
C PRO A 52 -18.67 -1.53 -4.95
N ALA A 53 -19.60 -1.28 -4.02
CA ALA A 53 -19.40 -0.37 -2.90
C ALA A 53 -18.67 -1.01 -1.70
N ARG A 54 -18.41 -2.33 -1.73
CA ARG A 54 -17.74 -3.01 -0.63
C ARG A 54 -16.23 -2.73 -0.61
N PHE A 55 -15.64 -2.90 0.56
CA PHE A 55 -14.17 -2.87 0.69
C PHE A 55 -13.56 -4.19 0.21
N PHE A 56 -12.85 -4.16 -0.92
CA PHE A 56 -12.15 -5.34 -1.47
C PHE A 56 -10.82 -5.64 -0.78
N TYR A 57 -10.25 -4.67 -0.07
CA TYR A 57 -9.07 -4.88 0.75
C TYR A 57 -9.12 -4.00 2.01
N ARG A 58 -8.85 -4.60 3.17
CA ARG A 58 -8.72 -3.90 4.45
C ARG A 58 -7.33 -4.13 5.03
N GLY A 59 -6.35 -3.43 4.48
CA GLY A 59 -5.01 -3.35 5.04
C GLY A 59 -4.87 -2.22 6.04
N ARG A 60 -4.02 -2.41 7.03
CA ARG A 60 -3.45 -1.28 7.78
C ARG A 60 -2.15 -0.91 7.07
N PRO A 61 -1.96 0.36 6.64
CA PRO A 61 -0.72 0.73 5.99
C PRO A 61 0.47 0.40 6.88
N TYR A 62 0.36 0.69 8.18
CA TYR A 62 1.34 0.33 9.20
C TYR A 62 0.65 -0.26 10.44
N ARG A 63 1.40 -0.96 11.28
CA ARG A 63 0.99 -1.44 12.60
C ARG A 63 1.78 -0.67 13.67
N VAL A 64 1.11 -0.30 14.76
CA VAL A 64 1.78 0.28 15.94
C VAL A 64 1.59 -0.66 17.12
N ARG A 65 2.68 -1.01 17.81
CA ARG A 65 2.66 -1.84 19.02
C ARG A 65 3.48 -1.17 20.12
N ARG A 66 3.09 -1.37 21.38
CA ARG A 66 3.94 -1.03 22.53
C ARG A 66 4.99 -2.12 22.70
N GLU A 67 6.24 -1.72 22.86
CA GLU A 67 7.36 -2.66 23.05
C GLU A 67 8.45 -1.96 23.87
N ASN A 68 9.04 -2.66 24.85
CA ASN A 68 10.17 -2.16 25.65
C ASN A 68 9.98 -0.76 26.24
N GLY A 69 8.77 -0.46 26.73
CA GLY A 69 8.41 0.84 27.30
C GLY A 69 8.20 1.98 26.29
N GLY A 70 8.39 1.74 24.99
CA GLY A 70 8.12 2.67 23.90
C GLY A 70 7.08 2.15 22.92
N TYR A 71 7.21 2.56 21.66
CA TYR A 71 6.38 2.07 20.58
C TYR A 71 7.20 1.65 19.37
N VAL A 72 6.61 0.79 18.57
CA VAL A 72 7.17 0.30 17.33
C VAL A 72 6.12 0.47 16.25
N LEU A 73 6.46 1.22 15.21
CA LEU A 73 5.69 1.27 13.98
C LEU A 73 6.32 0.31 12.97
N THR A 74 5.54 -0.62 12.44
CA THR A 74 5.98 -1.53 11.37
C THR A 74 5.17 -1.29 10.10
N LEU A 75 5.86 -1.29 8.97
CA LEU A 75 5.31 -1.08 7.64
C LEU A 75 5.86 -2.16 6.70
N ASP A 76 4.96 -2.89 6.04
CA ASP A 76 5.36 -3.89 5.07
C ASP A 76 5.65 -3.18 3.72
N LEU A 77 6.88 -3.33 3.22
CA LEU A 77 7.36 -2.78 1.96
C LEU A 77 7.91 -3.92 1.09
N PRO A 78 7.04 -4.70 0.45
CA PRO A 78 7.48 -5.75 -0.45
C PRO A 78 8.26 -5.15 -1.63
N PHE A 79 9.12 -5.97 -2.24
CA PHE A 79 9.91 -5.61 -3.44
C PHE A 79 10.87 -4.41 -3.26
N THR A 80 11.21 -4.11 -2.01
CA THR A 80 12.04 -2.95 -1.66
C THR A 80 13.32 -3.42 -0.99
N SER A 81 14.47 -2.85 -1.39
CA SER A 81 15.72 -3.02 -0.68
C SER A 81 15.94 -1.89 0.33
N LYS A 82 16.75 -2.15 1.37
CA LYS A 82 17.03 -1.18 2.44
C LYS A 82 17.56 0.15 1.88
N GLU A 83 18.40 0.08 0.86
CA GLU A 83 19.08 1.23 0.23
C GLU A 83 18.10 2.16 -0.49
N GLN A 84 16.93 1.63 -0.87
CA GLN A 84 15.87 2.37 -1.55
C GLN A 84 14.95 3.10 -0.56
N VAL A 85 15.01 2.77 0.73
CA VAL A 85 14.13 3.32 1.76
C VAL A 85 14.76 4.53 2.44
N LYS A 86 14.09 5.67 2.36
CA LYS A 86 14.37 6.85 3.18
C LYS A 86 13.17 7.16 4.05
N VAL A 87 13.43 7.39 5.33
CA VAL A 87 12.42 7.75 6.32
C VAL A 87 12.82 9.08 6.94
N LEU A 88 11.90 10.03 6.92
CA LEU A 88 12.06 11.32 7.55
C LEU A 88 10.83 11.59 8.43
N ARG A 89 11.06 12.14 9.62
CA ARG A 89 9.96 12.68 10.43
C ARG A 89 9.75 14.15 10.09
N ASN A 90 8.49 14.54 9.90
CA ASN A 90 8.09 15.92 9.73
C ASN A 90 6.86 16.20 10.61
N GLY A 91 7.06 16.81 11.77
CA GLY A 91 5.99 17.06 12.73
C GLY A 91 5.28 15.77 13.17
N ASP A 92 3.98 15.70 12.89
CA ASP A 92 3.08 14.58 13.15
C ASP A 92 3.03 13.56 11.99
N GLU A 93 3.92 13.66 11.00
CA GLU A 93 4.02 12.72 9.89
C GLU A 93 5.37 12.00 9.83
N LEU A 94 5.33 10.76 9.32
CA LEU A 94 6.48 10.08 8.74
C LEU A 94 6.42 10.18 7.22
N VAL A 95 7.38 10.86 6.64
CA VAL A 95 7.64 10.87 5.21
C VAL A 95 8.45 9.63 4.85
N LEU A 96 7.86 8.77 4.05
CA LEU A 96 8.50 7.59 3.50
C LEU A 96 8.77 7.81 2.02
N GLN A 97 10.00 7.52 1.61
CA GLN A 97 10.40 7.49 0.21
C GLN A 97 11.01 6.13 -0.11
N VAL A 98 10.47 5.48 -1.15
CA VAL A 98 10.94 4.20 -1.69
C VAL A 98 11.19 4.38 -3.18
N GLY A 99 12.45 4.53 -3.57
CA GLY A 99 12.80 4.90 -4.94
C GLY A 99 12.12 6.22 -5.37
N SER A 100 11.31 6.17 -6.43
CA SER A 100 10.52 7.31 -6.93
C SER A 100 9.18 7.52 -6.22
N TRP A 101 8.74 6.55 -5.41
CA TRP A 101 7.48 6.64 -4.68
C TRP A 101 7.69 7.37 -3.35
N ARG A 102 6.80 8.32 -3.04
CA ARG A 102 6.80 9.07 -1.78
C ARG A 102 5.40 9.07 -1.17
N ARG A 103 5.31 8.78 0.12
CA ARG A 103 4.06 8.79 0.89
C ARG A 103 4.29 9.42 2.25
N ASN A 104 3.35 10.26 2.66
CA ASN A 104 3.27 10.74 4.04
C ASN A 104 2.33 9.84 4.84
N LEU A 105 2.80 9.40 6.01
CA LEU A 105 2.03 8.63 6.97
C LEU A 105 1.74 9.51 8.18
N VAL A 106 0.48 9.89 8.37
CA VAL A 106 0.04 10.60 9.58
C VAL A 106 0.23 9.68 10.78
N LEU A 107 0.95 10.15 11.79
CA LEU A 107 1.20 9.37 13.00
C LEU A 107 -0.06 9.30 13.86
N PRO A 108 -0.39 8.14 14.44
CA PRO A 108 -1.36 8.07 15.51
C PRO A 108 -0.94 9.00 16.65
N ARG A 109 -1.90 9.62 17.34
CA ARG A 109 -1.67 10.57 18.45
C ARG A 109 -0.62 10.10 19.46
N ALA A 110 -0.60 8.80 19.76
CA ALA A 110 0.37 8.19 20.68
C ALA A 110 1.86 8.33 20.26
N LEU A 111 2.14 8.61 18.98
CA LEU A 111 3.48 8.73 18.42
C LEU A 111 3.87 10.18 18.08
N VAL A 112 2.91 11.12 18.06
CA VAL A 112 3.14 12.53 17.68
C VAL A 112 4.17 13.20 18.60
N GLU A 113 4.08 12.92 19.91
CA GLU A 113 5.02 13.44 20.92
C GLU A 113 6.13 12.45 21.30
N ALA A 114 6.11 11.24 20.74
CA ALA A 114 7.12 10.23 21.05
C ALA A 114 8.35 10.45 20.13
N PRO A 115 9.57 10.70 20.65
CA PRO A 115 10.77 10.82 19.80
C PRO A 115 11.08 9.53 19.03
N ALA A 116 11.46 9.65 17.76
CA ALA A 116 11.94 8.51 16.97
C ALA A 116 13.38 8.17 17.38
N LYS A 117 13.64 6.90 17.73
CA LYS A 117 14.96 6.39 18.14
C LYS A 117 15.79 5.86 16.98
N GLY A 118 15.12 5.40 15.92
CA GLY A 118 15.78 4.84 14.75
C GLY A 118 14.82 4.06 13.87
N ALA A 119 15.34 3.63 12.73
CA ALA A 119 14.62 2.77 11.80
C ALA A 119 15.51 1.62 11.33
N LYS A 120 14.92 0.45 11.14
CA LYS A 120 15.57 -0.75 10.61
C LYS A 120 14.69 -1.33 9.51
N PHE A 121 15.33 -1.86 8.47
CA PHE A 121 14.67 -2.60 7.42
C PHE A 121 15.15 -4.04 7.47
N GLU A 122 14.24 -4.98 7.76
CA GLU A 122 14.54 -6.39 7.95
C GLU A 122 13.52 -7.24 7.17
N GLY A 123 14.02 -8.13 6.30
CA GLY A 123 13.18 -8.83 5.32
C GLY A 123 12.50 -7.83 4.39
N ASN A 124 11.18 -7.72 4.49
CA ASN A 124 10.36 -6.77 3.74
C ASN A 124 9.64 -5.76 4.67
N THR A 125 10.12 -5.60 5.90
CA THR A 125 9.45 -4.77 6.92
C THR A 125 10.35 -3.61 7.33
N LEU A 126 9.84 -2.39 7.17
CA LEU A 126 10.39 -1.22 7.84
C LEU A 126 9.86 -1.18 9.28
N ARG A 127 10.78 -1.18 10.24
CA ARG A 127 10.52 -0.97 11.66
C ARG A 127 11.04 0.40 12.06
N VAL A 128 10.20 1.22 12.69
CA VAL A 128 10.59 2.50 13.29
C VAL A 128 10.33 2.44 14.79
N ASP A 129 11.38 2.58 15.58
CA ASP A 129 11.33 2.56 17.04
C ASP A 129 11.11 3.98 17.57
N PHE A 130 10.17 4.10 18.51
CA PHE A 130 9.81 5.34 19.19
C PHE A 130 10.03 5.18 20.70
N ALA A 131 10.48 6.25 21.35
CA ALA A 131 10.55 6.30 22.82
C ALA A 131 9.16 6.29 23.46
N ALA A 132 9.12 6.17 24.79
CA ALA A 132 7.90 6.56 25.50
C ALA A 132 7.62 8.05 25.20
N PRO A 133 6.36 8.45 24.95
CA PRO A 133 6.00 9.85 24.97
C PRO A 133 6.35 10.40 26.35
N ALA A 134 6.90 11.62 26.38
CA ALA A 134 7.05 12.34 27.63
C ALA A 134 5.66 12.40 28.28
N ARG A 135 5.55 11.88 29.51
CA ARG A 135 4.37 12.13 30.32
C ARG A 135 4.54 13.52 30.89
N ASP A 136 3.62 14.42 30.59
CA ASP A 136 3.35 15.55 31.46
C ASP A 136 2.64 15.07 32.72
#